data_AF-A0AAD0P1S0-F1
#
_entry.id   AF-A0AAD0P1S0-F1
#
_cell.length_a   1.000
_cell.length_b   1.000
_cell.length_c   1.000
_cell.angle_alpha   90.00
_cell.angle_beta   90.00
_cell.angle_gamma   90.00
#
_symmetry.space_group_name_H-M   'P 1'
#
loop_
_entity.id
_entity.type
_entity.pdbx_description
1 polymer ?
#
loop_
_entity_poly.entity_id
_entity_poly.type
_entity_poly.pdbx_seq_one_letter_code
_entity_poly.pdbx_strand_id
1 'polypeptide(L)'
;MKDGHDYTLHIPPYSLEDINGEKLNDSYFLKFQIVSNESAKKKLLIESISQNNNSKIMSLNESAKSLPSTLTRGVLEHGEIYAGIDKSGFIAKNGDVWLWGSNEMGQLGDFITPSSNKPVQLAGTDVVSMNKGFTGGTFSSYALKTDGTVTAFGFNYYGFLGLGPAGDQTDFVVSPTPISGLSNVNNISSRFYHTLAVKSNRTVWGWGDNQRGQVGVDRLELITTPEQIKGVNGVGNLMDIIAVDVGEIHSIALSSTGTVYVWGGNNHGQLANGSLNDESFPSKVQMGSSNVSLLTGVKAISAGDNFNLVLKEDGTVWGWGQNDKGQLGDSTTVERRYPVQVKGSNGVGLLNNVIAISGGSNYSLALKSDGTVWSWGENSMGQLGDGTTLGKLTPTQVKAIGGKSFLNDVIKIDAGNSHSIALTSSSFITWGNNTEGQLGNDSLISYSNIPVTVLQPSIRQDYEYIYDSANRLTAIIIHKGNISYRRDFVYDSNGNLLSAITKEIK
;
A
#
# COMPACT_ATOMS: atom_id res chain seq x y z
N MET A 1 -6.17 -32.37 -40.48
CA MET A 1 -5.91 -33.42 -39.47
C MET A 1 -7.17 -33.61 -38.63
N LYS A 2 -7.59 -34.87 -38.44
CA LYS A 2 -8.76 -35.29 -37.67
C LYS A 2 -8.42 -35.30 -36.18
N ASP A 3 -9.44 -35.07 -35.36
CA ASP A 3 -9.31 -35.03 -33.91
C ASP A 3 -9.02 -36.44 -33.35
N GLY A 4 -8.12 -36.52 -32.37
CA GLY A 4 -7.75 -37.77 -31.69
C GLY A 4 -6.98 -38.79 -32.55
N HIS A 5 -6.47 -38.39 -33.71
CA HIS A 5 -5.63 -39.25 -34.56
C HIS A 5 -4.15 -38.90 -34.43
N ASP A 6 -3.31 -39.94 -34.48
CA ASP A 6 -1.85 -39.81 -34.46
C ASP A 6 -1.32 -39.34 -35.81
N TYR A 7 -0.51 -38.30 -35.76
CA TYR A 7 0.22 -37.77 -36.90
C TYR A 7 1.72 -37.84 -36.62
N THR A 8 2.49 -38.14 -37.66
CA THR A 8 3.95 -38.06 -37.63
C THR A 8 4.40 -37.06 -38.69
N LEU A 9 5.03 -35.98 -38.25
CA LEU A 9 5.66 -35.00 -39.14
C LEU A 9 7.14 -35.35 -39.28
N HIS A 10 7.58 -35.58 -40.51
CA HIS A 10 9.00 -35.69 -40.84
C HIS A 10 9.58 -34.29 -41.01
N ILE A 11 10.64 -34.02 -40.25
CA ILE A 11 11.37 -32.75 -40.24
C ILE A 11 12.72 -33.02 -40.91
N PRO A 12 13.00 -32.42 -42.08
CA PRO A 12 14.23 -32.71 -42.80
C PRO A 12 15.46 -32.08 -42.12
N PRO A 13 16.67 -32.57 -42.43
CA PRO A 13 17.93 -31.99 -41.95
C PRO A 13 17.99 -30.47 -42.13
N TYR A 14 18.68 -29.80 -41.20
CA TYR A 14 18.93 -28.35 -41.15
C TYR A 14 17.69 -27.47 -40.95
N SER A 15 16.55 -28.08 -40.58
CA SER A 15 15.29 -27.37 -40.31
C SER A 15 15.11 -27.00 -38.84
N LEU A 16 15.97 -27.54 -37.95
CA LEU A 16 15.97 -27.27 -36.52
C LEU A 16 17.33 -26.70 -36.11
N GLU A 17 17.33 -25.86 -35.10
CA GLU A 17 18.54 -25.28 -34.50
C GLU A 17 18.64 -25.72 -33.05
N ASP A 18 19.87 -25.97 -32.58
CA ASP A 18 20.13 -26.24 -31.17
C ASP A 18 20.06 -24.95 -30.33
N ILE A 19 20.27 -25.08 -29.02
CA ILE A 19 20.21 -23.95 -28.08
C ILE A 19 21.26 -22.86 -28.33
N ASN A 20 22.29 -23.18 -29.12
CA ASN A 20 23.35 -22.24 -29.52
C ASN A 20 23.10 -21.64 -30.90
N GLY A 21 21.97 -21.98 -31.54
CA GLY A 21 21.61 -21.53 -32.88
C GLY A 21 22.29 -22.30 -34.01
N GLU A 22 22.93 -23.44 -33.72
CA GLU A 22 23.55 -24.28 -34.75
C GLU A 22 22.51 -25.20 -35.39
N LYS A 23 22.46 -25.22 -36.72
CA LYS A 23 21.50 -26.06 -37.46
C LYS A 23 21.82 -27.54 -37.28
N LEU A 24 20.83 -28.30 -36.82
CA LEU A 24 20.91 -29.74 -36.67
C LEU A 24 20.95 -30.40 -38.05
N ASN A 25 21.96 -31.23 -38.28
CA ASN A 25 22.26 -31.88 -39.55
C ASN A 25 21.51 -33.21 -39.80
N ASP A 26 20.68 -33.64 -38.85
CA ASP A 26 19.89 -34.87 -38.93
C ASP A 26 18.41 -34.63 -39.20
N SER A 27 17.70 -35.64 -39.71
CA SER A 27 16.24 -35.65 -39.83
C SER A 27 15.58 -36.07 -38.52
N TYR A 28 14.42 -35.48 -38.21
CA TYR A 28 13.65 -35.78 -36.99
C TYR A 28 12.21 -36.15 -37.32
N PHE A 29 11.59 -36.93 -36.44
CA PHE A 29 10.17 -37.27 -36.51
C PHE A 29 9.46 -36.73 -35.27
N LEU A 30 8.43 -35.90 -35.49
CA LEU A 30 7.56 -35.37 -34.45
C LEU A 30 6.24 -36.15 -34.46
N LYS A 31 5.94 -36.86 -33.38
CA LYS A 31 4.63 -37.48 -33.18
C LYS A 31 3.73 -36.55 -32.38
N PHE A 32 2.52 -36.32 -32.88
CA PHE A 32 1.55 -35.45 -32.23
C PHE A 32 0.11 -35.84 -32.58
N GLN A 33 -0.82 -35.43 -31.73
CA GLN A 33 -2.25 -35.50 -31.98
C GLN A 33 -2.84 -34.09 -32.07
N ILE A 34 -3.97 -33.97 -32.76
CA ILE A 34 -4.84 -32.80 -32.62
C ILE A 34 -5.99 -33.19 -31.72
N VAL A 35 -6.19 -32.43 -30.65
CA VAL A 35 -7.27 -32.65 -29.69
C VAL A 35 -8.11 -31.39 -29.53
N SER A 36 -9.42 -31.56 -29.57
CA SER A 36 -10.40 -30.49 -29.37
C SER A 36 -10.77 -30.45 -27.89
N ASN A 37 -10.69 -29.27 -27.28
CA ASN A 37 -11.19 -29.10 -25.91
C ASN A 37 -12.70 -28.79 -25.91
N GLU A 38 -13.31 -28.75 -24.73
CA GLU A 38 -14.75 -28.49 -24.53
C GLU A 38 -15.24 -27.16 -25.14
N SER A 39 -14.33 -26.24 -25.49
CA SER A 39 -14.62 -24.98 -26.18
C SER A 39 -14.40 -25.01 -27.70
N ALA A 40 -14.29 -26.19 -28.30
CA ALA A 40 -14.08 -26.45 -29.75
C ALA A 40 -12.80 -25.83 -30.36
N LYS A 41 -11.83 -25.41 -29.53
CA LYS A 41 -10.51 -24.97 -30.00
C LYS A 41 -9.58 -26.19 -30.14
N LYS A 42 -8.93 -26.32 -31.30
CA LYS A 42 -7.98 -27.41 -31.59
C LYS A 42 -6.60 -27.07 -31.01
N LYS A 43 -6.03 -27.97 -30.21
CA LYS A 43 -4.65 -27.91 -29.72
C LYS A 43 -3.81 -29.04 -30.33
N LEU A 44 -2.52 -28.78 -30.50
CA LEU A 44 -1.53 -29.78 -30.91
C LEU A 44 -0.94 -30.38 -29.63
N LEU A 45 -1.12 -31.68 -29.42
CA LEU A 45 -0.48 -32.41 -28.32
C LEU A 45 0.74 -33.13 -28.87
N ILE A 46 1.94 -32.66 -28.52
CA ILE A 46 3.19 -33.29 -28.93
C ILE A 46 3.47 -34.47 -27.99
N GLU A 47 3.60 -35.66 -28.56
CA GLU A 47 3.86 -36.88 -27.80
C GLU A 47 5.35 -37.17 -27.69
N SER A 48 6.10 -36.97 -28.77
CA SER A 48 7.55 -37.22 -28.79
C SER A 48 8.25 -36.59 -29.99
N ILE A 49 9.54 -36.29 -29.84
CA ILE A 49 10.49 -36.04 -30.93
C ILE A 49 11.59 -37.10 -30.87
N SER A 50 11.93 -37.72 -32.00
CA SER A 50 13.01 -38.72 -32.09
C SER A 50 13.83 -38.57 -33.37
N GLN A 51 15.14 -38.79 -33.27
CA GLN A 51 16.08 -38.78 -34.41
C GLN A 51 15.91 -39.98 -35.35
N ASN A 52 15.32 -41.08 -34.88
CA ASN A 52 15.03 -42.27 -35.69
C ASN A 52 13.71 -42.89 -35.22
N ASN A 53 12.94 -43.47 -36.15
CA ASN A 53 11.59 -44.01 -35.89
C ASN A 53 11.48 -45.09 -34.78
N ASN A 54 12.59 -45.51 -34.15
CA ASN A 54 12.66 -46.63 -33.20
C ASN A 54 13.52 -46.41 -31.93
N SER A 55 13.83 -45.18 -31.50
CA SER A 55 14.55 -44.94 -30.22
C SER A 55 13.66 -44.37 -29.10
N LYS A 56 14.04 -44.74 -27.86
CA LYS A 56 13.24 -44.87 -26.63
C LYS A 56 12.64 -43.55 -26.11
N ILE A 57 11.39 -43.66 -25.64
CA ILE A 57 10.45 -42.64 -25.16
C ILE A 57 11.01 -41.89 -23.94
N MET A 58 11.01 -40.55 -23.97
CA MET A 58 11.17 -39.72 -22.76
C MET A 58 9.77 -39.25 -22.35
N SER A 59 9.15 -39.94 -21.39
CA SER A 59 7.81 -39.61 -20.89
C SER A 59 7.87 -38.35 -20.02
N LEU A 60 7.30 -37.24 -20.50
CA LEU A 60 6.99 -36.07 -19.68
C LEU A 60 5.73 -36.37 -18.86
N ASN A 61 5.88 -36.97 -17.67
CA ASN A 61 4.97 -36.81 -16.54
C ASN A 61 5.43 -37.66 -15.35
N GLU A 62 5.96 -37.01 -14.30
CA GLU A 62 5.75 -37.37 -12.89
C GLU A 62 6.46 -36.33 -12.00
N SER A 63 5.76 -35.23 -11.69
CA SER A 63 5.97 -34.37 -10.49
C SER A 63 5.11 -33.09 -10.48
N ALA A 64 4.06 -32.97 -11.30
CA ALA A 64 2.99 -32.02 -11.03
C ALA A 64 2.01 -32.67 -10.03
N LYS A 65 2.22 -32.43 -8.73
CA LYS A 65 1.09 -32.53 -7.78
C LYS A 65 0.05 -31.53 -8.27
N SER A 66 -1.11 -32.04 -8.65
CA SER A 66 -2.28 -31.25 -9.04
C SER A 66 -2.64 -30.27 -7.92
N LEU A 67 -2.38 -28.98 -8.16
CA LEU A 67 -3.12 -27.91 -7.49
C LEU A 67 -4.58 -27.99 -7.96
N PRO A 68 -5.57 -27.72 -7.09
CA PRO A 68 -6.97 -27.94 -7.42
C PRO A 68 -7.40 -27.08 -8.61
N SER A 69 -7.88 -27.75 -9.64
CA SER A 69 -8.57 -27.17 -10.79
C SER A 69 -9.97 -26.71 -10.39
N THR A 70 -10.06 -25.64 -9.60
CA THR A 70 -11.23 -24.75 -9.45
C THR A 70 -10.88 -23.64 -8.46
N LEU A 71 -10.15 -22.61 -8.90
CA LEU A 71 -10.38 -21.27 -8.36
C LEU A 71 -11.65 -20.77 -9.03
N THR A 72 -12.79 -21.22 -8.51
CA THR A 72 -14.08 -20.62 -8.77
C THR A 72 -13.91 -19.11 -8.60
N ARG A 73 -14.33 -18.32 -9.58
CA ARG A 73 -14.44 -16.85 -9.54
C ARG A 73 -14.94 -16.39 -8.16
N GLY A 74 -14.01 -16.11 -7.25
CA GLY A 74 -14.29 -15.34 -6.07
C GLY A 74 -14.12 -13.89 -6.48
N VAL A 75 -15.21 -13.12 -6.40
CA VAL A 75 -15.09 -11.68 -6.15
C VAL A 75 -14.00 -11.52 -5.09
N LEU A 76 -12.98 -10.69 -5.35
CA LEU A 76 -11.93 -10.38 -4.35
C LEU A 76 -12.64 -10.05 -3.04
N GLU A 77 -12.67 -11.00 -2.09
CA GLU A 77 -13.30 -10.73 -0.81
C GLU A 77 -12.42 -9.72 -0.09
N HIS A 78 -13.04 -8.65 0.39
CA HIS A 78 -12.39 -7.38 0.75
C HIS A 78 -11.37 -7.49 1.89
N GLY A 79 -10.18 -6.89 1.71
CA GLY A 79 -9.16 -6.72 2.77
C GLY A 79 -8.94 -5.25 3.15
N GLU A 80 -7.71 -4.74 3.11
CA GLU A 80 -7.34 -3.36 3.48
C GLU A 80 -7.27 -2.44 2.26
N ILE A 81 -7.49 -1.14 2.47
CA ILE A 81 -7.26 -0.09 1.46
C ILE A 81 -6.16 0.84 1.96
N TYR A 82 -5.48 1.48 1.02
CA TYR A 82 -4.43 2.44 1.31
C TYR A 82 -4.44 3.57 0.28
N ALA A 83 -4.30 4.81 0.75
CA ALA A 83 -3.99 5.97 -0.08
C ALA A 83 -2.73 6.66 0.46
N GLY A 84 -1.67 6.61 -0.33
CA GLY A 84 -0.39 7.26 -0.04
C GLY A 84 -0.28 8.65 -0.60
N ILE A 85 0.95 9.16 -0.72
CA ILE A 85 1.15 10.50 -1.26
C ILE A 85 0.64 10.59 -2.70
N ASP A 86 1.23 9.81 -3.60
CA ASP A 86 0.86 9.76 -5.02
C ASP A 86 0.59 8.33 -5.52
N LYS A 87 0.14 7.46 -4.62
CA LYS A 87 -0.19 6.07 -4.94
C LYS A 87 -1.36 5.60 -4.10
N SER A 88 -2.02 4.56 -4.56
CA SER A 88 -3.09 3.88 -3.84
C SER A 88 -2.85 2.39 -3.89
N GLY A 89 -3.54 1.66 -3.02
CA GLY A 89 -3.44 0.22 -2.97
C GLY A 89 -4.62 -0.44 -2.30
N PHE A 90 -4.72 -1.74 -2.52
CA PHE A 90 -5.55 -2.60 -1.69
C PHE A 90 -4.85 -3.93 -1.44
N ILE A 91 -5.19 -4.54 -0.31
CA ILE A 91 -4.77 -5.88 0.06
C ILE A 91 -6.03 -6.74 0.06
N ALA A 92 -6.04 -7.82 -0.72
CA ALA A 92 -7.15 -8.78 -0.75
C ALA A 92 -7.08 -9.74 0.46
N LYS A 93 -8.19 -10.39 0.84
CA LYS A 93 -8.20 -11.35 1.97
C LYS A 93 -7.22 -12.51 1.81
N ASN A 94 -6.96 -12.93 0.57
CA ASN A 94 -6.00 -13.99 0.27
C ASN A 94 -4.54 -13.52 0.44
N GLY A 95 -4.33 -12.23 0.67
CA GLY A 95 -3.02 -11.64 0.88
C GLY A 95 -2.40 -10.97 -0.33
N ASP A 96 -3.08 -10.99 -1.48
CA ASP A 96 -2.58 -10.30 -2.66
C ASP A 96 -2.58 -8.78 -2.44
N VAL A 97 -1.44 -8.16 -2.69
CA VAL A 97 -1.28 -6.70 -2.62
C VAL A 97 -1.31 -6.14 -4.03
N TRP A 98 -2.15 -5.13 -4.24
CA TRP A 98 -2.29 -4.40 -5.50
C TRP A 98 -1.99 -2.93 -5.26
N LEU A 99 -1.08 -2.37 -6.05
CA LEU A 99 -0.64 -0.98 -5.95
C LEU A 99 -0.76 -0.28 -7.30
N TRP A 100 -1.03 1.02 -7.29
CA TRP A 100 -1.07 1.87 -8.47
C TRP A 100 -0.78 3.33 -8.11
N GLY A 101 -0.53 4.18 -9.11
CA GLY A 101 -0.03 5.54 -8.96
C GLY A 101 1.45 5.64 -9.31
N SER A 102 2.14 6.59 -8.68
CA SER A 102 3.54 6.90 -8.95
C SER A 102 4.48 5.71 -8.70
N ASN A 103 5.41 5.47 -9.62
CA ASN A 103 6.49 4.48 -9.46
C ASN A 103 7.89 5.02 -9.82
N GLU A 104 8.07 6.34 -9.86
CA GLU A 104 9.34 6.95 -10.30
C GLU A 104 10.57 6.52 -9.47
N MET A 105 10.34 6.10 -8.22
CA MET A 105 11.38 5.67 -7.28
C MET A 105 11.26 4.18 -6.88
N GLY A 106 10.51 3.39 -7.66
CA GLY A 106 10.32 1.95 -7.40
C GLY A 106 9.36 1.62 -6.26
N GLN A 107 8.58 2.59 -5.79
CA GLN A 107 7.68 2.48 -4.65
C GLN A 107 6.45 1.56 -4.86
N LEU A 108 6.20 1.04 -6.07
CA LEU A 108 5.25 -0.05 -6.33
C LEU A 108 5.87 -1.44 -6.15
N GLY A 109 7.21 -1.56 -6.10
CA GLY A 109 7.91 -2.82 -5.80
C GLY A 109 7.85 -3.91 -6.89
N ASP A 110 7.40 -3.58 -8.10
CA ASP A 110 7.20 -4.54 -9.20
C ASP A 110 8.32 -4.59 -10.26
N PHE A 111 9.38 -3.79 -10.07
CA PHE A 111 10.59 -3.72 -10.90
C PHE A 111 10.45 -3.27 -12.36
N ILE A 112 9.25 -3.13 -12.91
CA ILE A 112 9.07 -2.99 -14.37
C ILE A 112 8.04 -1.97 -14.80
N THR A 113 7.11 -1.57 -13.92
CA THR A 113 6.03 -0.69 -14.33
C THR A 113 6.42 0.75 -14.06
N PRO A 114 6.30 1.69 -15.02
CA PRO A 114 6.26 3.11 -14.71
C PRO A 114 5.09 3.44 -13.77
N SER A 115 4.88 4.73 -13.46
CA SER A 115 3.62 5.14 -12.83
C SER A 115 2.42 4.50 -13.55
N SER A 116 1.52 3.88 -12.79
CA SER A 116 0.44 3.06 -13.32
C SER A 116 -0.92 3.61 -12.90
N ASN A 117 -1.78 3.91 -13.86
CA ASN A 117 -3.19 4.24 -13.59
C ASN A 117 -4.10 3.01 -13.50
N LYS A 118 -3.51 1.81 -13.35
CA LYS A 118 -4.17 0.52 -13.15
C LYS A 118 -3.56 -0.20 -11.96
N PRO A 119 -4.34 -0.94 -11.16
CA PRO A 119 -3.78 -1.82 -10.13
C PRO A 119 -2.78 -2.82 -10.72
N VAL A 120 -1.60 -2.87 -10.13
CA VAL A 120 -0.53 -3.83 -10.42
C VAL A 120 -0.30 -4.71 -9.20
N GLN A 121 -0.22 -6.02 -9.41
CA GLN A 121 0.01 -6.96 -8.32
C GLN A 121 1.48 -6.93 -7.90
N LEU A 122 1.72 -6.73 -6.60
CA LEU A 122 3.04 -6.87 -6.02
C LEU A 122 3.33 -8.36 -5.80
N ALA A 123 4.33 -8.87 -6.51
CA ALA A 123 4.74 -10.28 -6.44
C ALA A 123 5.60 -10.56 -5.20
N GLY A 124 5.48 -11.77 -4.63
CA GLY A 124 6.46 -12.29 -3.67
C GLY A 124 6.37 -11.77 -2.24
N THR A 125 5.20 -11.32 -1.79
CA THR A 125 5.08 -10.70 -0.47
C THR A 125 4.66 -11.63 0.66
N ASP A 126 4.01 -12.78 0.38
CA ASP A 126 3.37 -13.60 1.43
C ASP A 126 2.67 -12.70 2.47
N VAL A 127 1.97 -11.64 2.04
CA VAL A 127 1.20 -10.77 2.96
C VAL A 127 -0.06 -11.54 3.31
N VAL A 128 0.08 -12.60 4.11
CA VAL A 128 -1.06 -13.36 4.60
C VAL A 128 -1.97 -12.37 5.36
N SER A 129 -3.24 -12.68 5.53
CA SER A 129 -4.25 -11.69 5.91
C SER A 129 -4.09 -10.95 7.26
N MET A 130 -4.64 -9.72 7.27
CA MET A 130 -5.22 -8.93 8.38
C MET A 130 -4.29 -8.17 9.33
N ASN A 131 -4.64 -6.89 9.47
CA ASN A 131 -3.97 -5.86 10.24
C ASN A 131 -2.52 -5.71 9.83
N LYS A 132 -2.22 -4.71 9.00
CA LYS A 132 -1.20 -3.69 9.27
C LYS A 132 -0.81 -2.94 8.00
N GLY A 133 -0.61 -1.64 8.17
CA GLY A 133 -0.52 -0.64 7.11
C GLY A 133 0.49 -0.99 6.03
N PHE A 134 0.04 -0.83 4.79
CA PHE A 134 0.94 -0.24 3.82
C PHE A 134 1.04 1.22 4.15
N THR A 135 2.25 1.75 4.23
CA THR A 135 2.49 3.16 4.46
C THR A 135 3.56 3.60 3.49
N GLY A 136 3.46 4.83 3.04
CA GLY A 136 4.34 5.30 2.00
C GLY A 136 4.44 6.80 2.01
N GLY A 137 5.65 7.26 2.30
CA GLY A 137 6.10 8.57 1.90
C GLY A 137 6.18 8.73 0.39
N THR A 138 6.68 9.88 -0.04
CA THR A 138 6.75 10.27 -1.46
C THR A 138 7.44 9.20 -2.30
N PHE A 139 8.39 8.48 -1.70
CA PHE A 139 9.30 7.60 -2.42
C PHE A 139 9.49 6.20 -1.80
N SER A 140 8.87 5.92 -0.65
CA SER A 140 9.11 4.71 0.14
C SER A 140 7.81 3.96 0.41
N SER A 141 7.90 2.66 0.66
CA SER A 141 6.78 1.75 0.90
C SER A 141 7.16 0.72 1.95
N TYR A 142 6.20 0.39 2.80
CA TYR A 142 6.33 -0.67 3.80
C TYR A 142 5.22 -1.67 3.63
N ALA A 143 5.53 -2.95 3.77
CA ALA A 143 4.55 -4.01 3.90
C ALA A 143 4.77 -4.73 5.23
N LEU A 144 3.70 -4.90 5.99
CA LEU A 144 3.73 -5.60 7.27
C LEU A 144 2.98 -6.92 7.14
N LYS A 145 3.72 -8.01 7.36
CA LYS A 145 3.28 -9.39 7.25
C LYS A 145 2.56 -9.87 8.52
N THR A 146 1.84 -10.99 8.42
CA THR A 146 1.08 -11.58 9.54
C THR A 146 1.94 -12.05 10.70
N ASP A 147 3.14 -12.52 10.40
CA ASP A 147 4.14 -12.91 11.39
C ASP A 147 4.73 -11.69 12.14
N GLY A 148 4.32 -10.48 11.78
CA GLY A 148 4.78 -9.23 12.36
C GLY A 148 6.12 -8.73 11.79
N THR A 149 6.60 -9.33 10.70
CA THR A 149 7.77 -8.86 9.96
C THR A 149 7.41 -7.66 9.09
N VAL A 150 8.23 -6.61 9.11
CA VAL A 150 8.11 -5.46 8.20
C VAL A 150 9.14 -5.59 7.07
N THR A 151 8.69 -5.46 5.83
CA THR A 151 9.54 -5.28 4.66
C THR A 151 9.41 -3.86 4.12
N ALA A 152 10.49 -3.33 3.56
CA ALA A 152 10.56 -1.99 3.00
C ALA A 152 11.08 -2.01 1.56
N PHE A 153 10.61 -1.09 0.74
CA PHE A 153 11.03 -0.89 -0.65
C PHE A 153 10.80 0.56 -1.10
N GLY A 154 11.46 0.98 -2.17
CA GLY A 154 11.51 2.35 -2.67
C GLY A 154 12.84 3.06 -2.38
N PHE A 155 12.81 4.38 -2.27
CA PHE A 155 13.98 5.24 -2.07
C PHE A 155 14.56 5.13 -0.65
N ASN A 156 15.89 5.00 -0.55
CA ASN A 156 16.60 4.85 0.72
C ASN A 156 17.81 5.79 0.90
N TYR A 157 17.97 6.81 0.06
CA TYR A 157 19.15 7.69 0.10
C TYR A 157 19.45 8.28 1.49
N TYR A 158 18.41 8.60 2.25
CA TYR A 158 18.53 9.16 3.61
C TYR A 158 18.32 8.13 4.73
N GLY A 159 18.36 6.83 4.41
CA GLY A 159 18.04 5.75 5.36
C GLY A 159 16.56 5.70 5.75
N PHE A 160 15.69 6.33 4.96
CA PHE A 160 14.27 6.44 5.26
C PHE A 160 13.58 5.08 5.36
N LEU A 161 14.10 4.01 4.73
CA LEU A 161 13.53 2.66 4.82
C LEU A 161 13.88 1.91 6.13
N GLY A 162 14.75 2.46 6.97
CA GLY A 162 15.17 1.79 8.20
C GLY A 162 16.17 0.65 7.97
N LEU A 163 16.76 0.57 6.77
CA LEU A 163 17.69 -0.49 6.35
C LEU A 163 19.17 -0.13 6.62
N GLY A 164 19.42 0.96 7.35
CA GLY A 164 20.73 1.56 7.49
C GLY A 164 20.99 2.64 6.42
N PRO A 165 22.14 3.34 6.52
CA PRO A 165 22.53 4.33 5.52
C PRO A 165 22.71 3.66 4.16
N ALA A 166 22.34 4.36 3.09
CA ALA A 166 22.72 3.95 1.74
C ALA A 166 24.27 3.99 1.65
N GLY A 167 24.90 2.85 1.37
CA GLY A 167 26.32 2.82 0.97
C GLY A 167 26.49 3.26 -0.49
N ASP A 168 27.68 3.03 -1.08
CA ASP A 168 28.00 3.42 -2.46
C ASP A 168 27.23 2.67 -3.56
N GLN A 169 26.38 1.67 -3.25
CA GLN A 169 25.54 1.01 -4.24
C GLN A 169 24.13 0.67 -3.72
N THR A 170 23.14 1.22 -4.43
CA THR A 170 21.67 1.02 -4.37
C THR A 170 20.86 2.01 -3.50
N ASP A 171 20.71 3.24 -4.02
CA ASP A 171 19.80 4.29 -3.53
C ASP A 171 18.30 3.90 -3.55
N PHE A 172 17.97 2.78 -4.20
CA PHE A 172 16.62 2.28 -4.41
C PHE A 172 16.53 0.79 -4.06
N VAL A 173 15.63 0.46 -3.14
CA VAL A 173 15.31 -0.91 -2.74
C VAL A 173 14.10 -1.36 -3.52
N VAL A 174 14.33 -2.01 -4.65
CA VAL A 174 13.25 -2.36 -5.60
C VAL A 174 12.54 -3.68 -5.28
N SER A 175 12.97 -4.39 -4.24
CA SER A 175 12.37 -5.63 -3.73
C SER A 175 11.94 -5.44 -2.28
N PRO A 176 10.83 -6.02 -1.82
CA PRO A 176 10.49 -6.01 -0.40
C PRO A 176 11.60 -6.62 0.47
N THR A 177 12.35 -5.77 1.19
CA THR A 177 13.50 -6.18 2.02
C THR A 177 13.14 -6.11 3.50
N PRO A 178 13.31 -7.19 4.29
CA PRO A 178 13.02 -7.16 5.73
C PRO A 178 13.84 -6.13 6.50
N ILE A 179 13.21 -5.40 7.42
CA ILE A 179 13.89 -4.46 8.31
C ILE A 179 14.47 -5.21 9.51
N SER A 180 15.80 -5.22 9.62
CA SER A 180 16.51 -5.88 10.73
C SER A 180 16.16 -5.27 12.09
N GLY A 181 15.96 -6.11 13.11
CA GLY A 181 15.63 -5.67 14.48
C GLY A 181 14.16 -5.29 14.71
N LEU A 182 13.33 -5.37 13.66
CA LEU A 182 11.92 -5.01 13.69
C LEU A 182 11.03 -6.24 13.41
N SER A 183 10.67 -6.96 14.47
CA SER A 183 9.74 -8.10 14.44
C SER A 183 8.57 -7.90 15.40
N ASN A 184 7.53 -8.73 15.25
CA ASN A 184 6.30 -8.67 16.03
C ASN A 184 5.60 -7.29 15.95
N VAL A 185 5.70 -6.59 14.82
CA VAL A 185 5.04 -5.29 14.64
C VAL A 185 3.54 -5.49 14.50
N ASN A 186 2.76 -4.62 15.13
CA ASN A 186 1.30 -4.60 15.16
C ASN A 186 0.64 -3.40 14.47
N ASN A 187 1.38 -2.31 14.28
CA ASN A 187 0.93 -1.12 13.57
C ASN A 187 2.18 -0.40 13.03
N ILE A 188 2.07 0.21 11.85
CA ILE A 188 3.14 1.01 11.23
C ILE A 188 2.48 2.21 10.57
N SER A 189 3.12 3.37 10.65
CA SER A 189 2.74 4.58 9.91
C SER A 189 3.99 5.24 9.31
N SER A 190 3.92 5.63 8.04
CA SER A 190 4.95 6.41 7.36
C SER A 190 4.32 7.39 6.39
N ARG A 191 4.95 8.55 6.31
CA ARG A 191 4.64 9.61 5.34
C ARG A 191 5.97 10.16 4.83
N PHE A 192 6.09 11.47 4.58
CA PHE A 192 7.21 12.09 3.86
C PHE A 192 8.60 11.58 4.25
N TYR A 193 9.00 11.73 5.52
CA TYR A 193 10.41 11.60 5.90
C TYR A 193 10.68 10.71 7.11
N HIS A 194 9.66 10.27 7.84
CA HIS A 194 9.83 9.41 9.01
C HIS A 194 8.73 8.35 9.11
N THR A 195 9.05 7.29 9.86
CA THR A 195 8.21 6.12 10.05
C THR A 195 8.20 5.71 11.51
N LEU A 196 7.02 5.34 12.01
CA LEU A 196 6.84 4.77 13.33
C LEU A 196 6.23 3.37 13.24
N ALA A 197 6.61 2.49 14.16
CA ALA A 197 6.08 1.14 14.27
C ALA A 197 5.80 0.79 15.74
N VAL A 198 4.65 0.16 15.99
CA VAL A 198 4.26 -0.36 17.31
C VAL A 198 4.44 -1.87 17.30
N LYS A 199 5.20 -2.42 18.25
CA LYS A 199 5.34 -3.87 18.44
C LYS A 199 4.21 -4.44 19.30
N SER A 200 4.01 -5.75 19.24
CA SER A 200 2.95 -6.47 19.99
C SER A 200 3.09 -6.34 21.50
N ASN A 201 4.31 -6.11 22.00
CA ASN A 201 4.60 -5.77 23.39
C ASN A 201 4.31 -4.30 23.75
N ARG A 202 3.62 -3.55 22.88
CA ARG A 202 3.24 -2.13 23.04
C ARG A 202 4.42 -1.16 23.16
N THR A 203 5.60 -1.57 22.71
CA THR A 203 6.74 -0.65 22.49
C THR A 203 6.60 0.03 21.15
N VAL A 204 7.07 1.27 21.06
CA VAL A 204 7.06 2.06 19.83
C VAL A 204 8.48 2.35 19.36
N TRP A 205 8.71 2.23 18.06
CA TRP A 205 9.99 2.36 17.39
C TRP A 205 9.86 3.33 16.23
N GLY A 206 10.91 4.07 15.92
CA GLY A 206 10.90 5.03 14.81
C GLY A 206 12.23 5.14 14.10
N TRP A 207 12.18 5.61 12.86
CA TRP A 207 13.33 5.91 12.00
C TRP A 207 12.97 6.94 10.93
N GLY A 208 13.99 7.50 10.27
CA GLY A 208 13.89 8.55 9.25
C GLY A 208 14.48 9.89 9.70
N ASP A 209 13.98 10.98 9.14
CA ASP A 209 14.37 12.34 9.52
C ASP A 209 13.98 12.66 10.96
N ASN A 210 14.96 13.11 11.75
CA ASN A 210 14.76 13.58 13.13
C ASN A 210 15.33 14.98 13.38
N GLN A 211 15.53 15.81 12.35
CA GLN A 211 16.06 17.18 12.52
C GLN A 211 15.17 18.07 13.40
N ARG A 212 13.88 17.73 13.54
CA ARG A 212 12.90 18.42 14.39
C ARG A 212 12.41 17.56 15.55
N GLY A 213 13.08 16.44 15.82
CA GLY A 213 12.73 15.54 16.92
C GLY A 213 11.53 14.62 16.65
N GLN A 214 11.05 14.53 15.40
CA GLN A 214 9.84 13.79 15.01
C GLN A 214 9.94 12.25 15.12
N VAL A 215 11.14 11.67 15.19
CA VAL A 215 11.35 10.25 15.53
C VAL A 215 11.20 10.02 17.04
N GLY A 216 11.54 11.02 17.87
CA GLY A 216 11.36 10.94 19.32
C GLY A 216 12.51 10.27 20.09
N VAL A 217 13.74 10.35 19.55
CA VAL A 217 15.00 9.90 20.19
C VAL A 217 15.81 11.07 20.76
N ASP A 218 16.91 10.78 21.46
CA ASP A 218 17.71 11.73 22.25
C ASP A 218 18.68 12.62 21.44
N ARG A 219 18.57 12.66 20.11
CA ARG A 219 19.47 13.38 19.22
C ARG A 219 18.78 13.82 17.92
N LEU A 220 19.22 14.95 17.35
CA LEU A 220 18.62 15.56 16.15
C LEU A 220 19.45 15.27 14.89
N GLU A 221 19.26 14.10 14.30
CA GLU A 221 19.97 13.64 13.10
C GLU A 221 19.13 12.60 12.32
N LEU A 222 19.60 12.14 11.16
CA LEU A 222 18.94 11.04 10.47
C LEU A 222 19.05 9.74 11.27
N ILE A 223 17.92 9.09 11.52
CA ILE A 223 17.84 7.79 12.21
C ILE A 223 17.63 6.73 11.15
N THR A 224 18.69 6.03 10.75
CA THR A 224 18.67 5.16 9.56
C THR A 224 18.29 3.71 9.84
N THR A 225 18.13 3.35 11.12
CA THR A 225 17.63 2.04 11.58
C THR A 225 16.59 2.24 12.69
N PRO A 226 15.64 1.31 12.90
CA PRO A 226 14.62 1.47 13.93
C PRO A 226 15.21 1.60 15.34
N GLU A 227 14.80 2.65 16.05
CA GLU A 227 15.16 2.89 17.45
C GLU A 227 13.91 3.05 18.32
N GLN A 228 13.99 2.61 19.59
CA GLN A 228 12.87 2.74 20.51
C GLN A 228 12.68 4.19 20.94
N ILE A 229 11.44 4.68 20.89
CA ILE A 229 11.09 6.07 21.19
C ILE A 229 11.19 6.32 22.70
N LYS A 230 11.77 7.48 23.07
CA LYS A 230 11.89 7.89 24.47
C LYS A 230 10.53 8.20 25.09
N GLY A 231 10.45 8.07 26.40
CA GLY A 231 9.24 8.39 27.16
C GLY A 231 8.99 9.90 27.26
N VAL A 232 7.97 10.23 28.04
CA VAL A 232 7.57 11.63 28.24
C VAL A 232 8.73 12.45 28.79
N ASN A 233 9.01 13.59 28.16
CA ASN A 233 10.15 14.47 28.49
C ASN A 233 11.51 13.76 28.49
N GLY A 234 11.67 12.71 27.68
CA GLY A 234 12.92 11.97 27.54
C GLY A 234 13.19 10.95 28.64
N VAL A 235 12.25 10.74 29.58
CA VAL A 235 12.43 9.80 30.70
C VAL A 235 12.05 8.39 30.27
N GLY A 236 13.03 7.48 30.24
CA GLY A 236 12.82 6.09 29.85
C GLY A 236 12.34 5.95 28.40
N ASN A 237 11.55 4.91 28.11
CA ASN A 237 10.96 4.67 26.79
C ASN A 237 9.45 4.82 26.83
N LEU A 238 8.85 5.23 25.71
CA LEU A 238 7.39 5.28 25.57
C LEU A 238 6.85 3.84 25.48
N MET A 239 5.81 3.57 26.28
CA MET A 239 5.21 2.26 26.45
C MET A 239 3.69 2.35 26.36
N ASP A 240 3.03 1.19 26.28
CA ASP A 240 1.58 1.03 26.24
C ASP A 240 0.91 1.65 25.01
N ILE A 241 1.62 1.73 23.89
CA ILE A 241 1.10 2.26 22.64
C ILE A 241 0.38 1.15 21.84
N ILE A 242 -0.77 1.49 21.26
CA ILE A 242 -1.60 0.61 20.43
C ILE A 242 -1.72 1.07 18.98
N ALA A 243 -1.51 2.36 18.71
CA ALA A 243 -1.52 2.92 17.36
C ALA A 243 -0.58 4.13 17.28
N VAL A 244 -0.02 4.36 16.09
CA VAL A 244 0.76 5.55 15.74
C VAL A 244 0.29 6.11 14.42
N ASP A 245 0.48 7.40 14.24
CA ASP A 245 0.41 8.05 12.93
C ASP A 245 1.48 9.14 12.81
N VAL A 246 1.80 9.53 11.58
CA VAL A 246 2.83 10.54 11.30
C VAL A 246 2.33 11.62 10.36
N GLY A 247 2.62 12.87 10.70
CA GLY A 247 2.47 14.01 9.80
C GLY A 247 3.72 14.25 8.97
N GLU A 248 3.86 15.46 8.43
CA GLU A 248 5.04 15.87 7.67
C GLU A 248 6.28 15.93 8.57
N ILE A 249 6.13 16.57 9.73
CA ILE A 249 7.22 16.90 10.65
C ILE A 249 6.89 16.56 12.11
N HIS A 250 5.77 15.90 12.40
CA HIS A 250 5.34 15.55 13.75
C HIS A 250 4.78 14.13 13.81
N SER A 251 4.68 13.62 15.02
CA SER A 251 4.22 12.27 15.31
C SER A 251 3.11 12.27 16.35
N ILE A 252 2.22 11.28 16.25
CA ILE A 252 1.11 11.08 17.19
C ILE A 252 1.01 9.59 17.57
N ALA A 253 0.74 9.30 18.84
CA ALA A 253 0.57 7.95 19.35
C ALA A 253 -0.63 7.83 20.29
N LEU A 254 -1.32 6.70 20.21
CA LEU A 254 -2.46 6.35 21.06
C LEU A 254 -2.08 5.22 21.99
N SER A 255 -2.29 5.41 23.28
CA SER A 255 -2.14 4.34 24.28
C SER A 255 -3.40 3.50 24.45
N SER A 256 -3.25 2.33 25.08
CA SER A 256 -4.38 1.44 25.38
C SER A 256 -5.43 2.05 26.32
N THR A 257 -5.06 3.12 27.04
CA THR A 257 -5.94 3.87 27.94
C THR A 257 -6.70 5.02 27.26
N GLY A 258 -6.48 5.23 25.97
CA GLY A 258 -7.04 6.36 25.23
C GLY A 258 -6.31 7.69 25.47
N THR A 259 -5.13 7.66 26.08
CA THR A 259 -4.23 8.84 26.15
C THR A 259 -3.52 9.04 24.83
N VAL A 260 -3.49 10.27 24.33
CA VAL A 260 -2.79 10.67 23.09
C VAL A 260 -1.48 11.38 23.42
N TYR A 261 -0.42 10.96 22.76
CA TYR A 261 0.91 11.56 22.81
C TYR A 261 1.27 12.20 21.47
N VAL A 262 1.99 13.32 21.51
CA VAL A 262 2.47 14.06 20.33
C VAL A 262 3.88 14.59 20.55
N TRP A 263 4.70 14.62 19.49
CA TRP A 263 6.07 15.15 19.48
C TRP A 263 6.54 15.52 18.07
N GLY A 264 7.69 16.17 17.96
CA GLY A 264 8.29 16.66 16.73
C GLY A 264 8.06 18.15 16.48
N GLY A 265 7.94 18.52 15.22
CA GLY A 265 7.71 19.88 14.74
C GLY A 265 6.35 20.46 15.16
N ASN A 266 6.31 21.76 15.49
CA ASN A 266 5.12 22.38 16.10
C ASN A 266 4.75 23.76 15.53
N ASN A 267 5.17 24.07 14.30
CA ASN A 267 4.95 25.40 13.69
C ASN A 267 3.49 25.86 13.58
N HIS A 268 2.53 24.93 13.71
CA HIS A 268 1.09 25.18 13.62
C HIS A 268 0.32 24.73 14.87
N GLY A 269 1.02 24.40 15.95
CA GLY A 269 0.39 23.88 17.17
C GLY A 269 0.01 22.40 17.11
N GLN A 270 0.70 21.61 16.26
CA GLN A 270 0.49 20.16 16.13
C GLN A 270 0.61 19.41 17.47
N LEU A 271 1.32 19.96 18.44
CA LEU A 271 1.56 19.32 19.74
C LEU A 271 0.48 19.63 20.80
N ALA A 272 -0.52 20.44 20.47
CA ALA A 272 -1.64 20.75 21.37
C ALA A 272 -1.25 21.14 22.80
N ASN A 273 -0.17 21.91 22.95
CA ASN A 273 0.41 22.35 24.23
C ASN A 273 0.39 23.88 24.39
N GLY A 274 -0.34 24.59 23.53
CA GLY A 274 -0.41 26.07 23.51
C GLY A 274 0.81 26.78 22.91
N SER A 275 1.91 26.07 22.67
CA SER A 275 3.14 26.62 22.10
C SER A 275 3.20 26.39 20.58
N LEU A 276 4.21 26.99 19.93
CA LEU A 276 4.63 26.68 18.56
C LEU A 276 6.06 26.12 18.50
N ASN A 277 6.61 25.75 19.65
CA ASN A 277 7.97 25.23 19.76
C ASN A 277 7.96 23.72 19.57
N ASP A 278 8.96 23.22 18.85
CA ASP A 278 9.20 21.80 18.65
C ASP A 278 9.51 21.11 19.99
N GLU A 279 9.12 19.85 20.11
CA GLU A 279 9.42 19.01 21.26
C GLU A 279 9.94 17.66 20.78
N SER A 280 11.19 17.33 21.07
CA SER A 280 11.81 16.08 20.62
C SER A 280 11.32 14.84 21.37
N PHE A 281 10.45 15.00 22.38
CA PHE A 281 9.96 13.90 23.20
C PHE A 281 8.43 13.90 23.29
N PRO A 282 7.80 12.71 23.37
CA PRO A 282 6.36 12.58 23.55
C PRO A 282 5.81 13.45 24.68
N SER A 283 4.75 14.19 24.41
CA SER A 283 3.99 14.96 25.40
C SER A 283 2.49 14.62 25.29
N LYS A 284 1.74 14.76 26.38
CA LYS A 284 0.30 14.45 26.38
C LYS A 284 -0.50 15.62 25.82
N VAL A 285 -1.49 15.32 24.98
CA VAL A 285 -2.39 16.33 24.39
C VAL A 285 -3.23 17.03 25.47
N GLN A 286 -3.16 18.36 25.51
CA GLN A 286 -3.88 19.18 26.48
C GLN A 286 -5.20 19.70 25.91
N MET A 287 -6.15 19.96 26.80
CA MET A 287 -7.45 20.55 26.50
C MET A 287 -7.51 21.99 27.04
N GLY A 288 -7.31 22.96 26.15
CA GLY A 288 -7.30 24.38 26.48
C GLY A 288 -6.10 24.82 27.32
N SER A 289 -6.01 26.12 27.59
CA SER A 289 -4.84 26.77 28.20
C SER A 289 -4.64 26.54 29.69
N SER A 290 -5.50 25.74 30.34
CA SER A 290 -5.44 25.52 31.79
C SER A 290 -4.33 24.55 32.21
N ASN A 291 -3.63 23.89 31.28
CA ASN A 291 -2.59 22.86 31.51
C ASN A 291 -3.00 21.68 32.43
N VAL A 292 -4.25 21.62 32.88
CA VAL A 292 -4.73 20.64 33.86
C VAL A 292 -5.68 19.60 33.22
N SER A 293 -6.33 19.95 32.10
CA SER A 293 -7.21 19.03 31.38
C SER A 293 -6.46 18.34 30.25
N LEU A 294 -6.53 17.01 30.20
CA LEU A 294 -5.98 16.19 29.11
C LEU A 294 -7.10 15.69 28.20
N LEU A 295 -6.78 15.49 26.93
CA LEU A 295 -7.67 14.80 26.01
C LEU A 295 -7.77 13.32 26.42
N THR A 296 -8.99 12.81 26.56
CA THR A 296 -9.28 11.44 27.03
C THR A 296 -10.41 10.81 26.23
N GLY A 297 -10.56 9.48 26.35
CA GLY A 297 -11.61 8.73 25.67
C GLY A 297 -11.42 8.67 24.15
N VAL A 298 -10.18 8.66 23.68
CA VAL A 298 -9.82 8.53 22.26
C VAL A 298 -9.68 7.07 21.90
N LYS A 299 -10.25 6.66 20.77
CA LYS A 299 -10.17 5.30 20.22
C LYS A 299 -9.43 5.20 18.89
N ALA A 300 -9.31 6.31 18.15
CA ALA A 300 -8.49 6.37 16.94
C ALA A 300 -7.86 7.75 16.77
N ILE A 301 -6.71 7.77 16.10
CA ILE A 301 -5.91 8.95 15.78
C ILE A 301 -5.67 8.97 14.27
N SER A 302 -5.49 10.17 13.70
CA SER A 302 -4.97 10.34 12.35
C SER A 302 -4.26 11.69 12.22
N ALA A 303 -3.13 11.72 11.52
CA ALA A 303 -2.39 12.93 11.20
C ALA A 303 -2.58 13.31 9.72
N GLY A 304 -2.82 14.59 9.46
CA GLY A 304 -2.53 15.19 8.16
C GLY A 304 -1.11 15.73 8.12
N ASP A 305 -0.77 16.58 7.14
CA ASP A 305 0.60 17.09 7.03
C ASP A 305 1.03 17.87 8.28
N ASN A 306 0.19 18.83 8.70
CA ASN A 306 0.48 19.75 9.80
C ASN A 306 -0.70 19.92 10.77
N PHE A 307 -1.59 18.93 10.81
CA PHE A 307 -2.74 18.89 11.71
C PHE A 307 -3.04 17.46 12.16
N ASN A 308 -3.88 17.32 13.17
CA ASN A 308 -4.28 16.05 13.73
C ASN A 308 -5.81 15.96 13.84
N LEU A 309 -6.30 14.73 13.77
CA LEU A 309 -7.66 14.33 14.07
C LEU A 309 -7.65 13.21 15.12
N VAL A 310 -8.67 13.20 15.95
CA VAL A 310 -8.96 12.10 16.87
C VAL A 310 -10.44 11.76 16.82
N LEU A 311 -10.72 10.46 16.95
CA LEU A 311 -12.05 9.92 17.13
C LEU A 311 -12.19 9.46 18.57
N LYS A 312 -13.20 9.99 19.25
CA LYS A 312 -13.54 9.58 20.61
C LYS A 312 -14.50 8.41 20.63
N GLU A 313 -14.57 7.73 21.77
CA GLU A 313 -15.47 6.59 22.02
C GLU A 313 -16.94 6.94 21.77
N ASP A 314 -17.34 8.16 22.14
CA ASP A 314 -18.68 8.73 21.93
C ASP A 314 -19.03 9.04 20.46
N GLY A 315 -18.13 8.75 19.51
CA GLY A 315 -18.34 8.97 18.09
C GLY A 315 -18.15 10.42 17.64
N THR A 316 -17.60 11.30 18.50
CA THR A 316 -17.24 12.67 18.15
C THR A 316 -15.82 12.76 17.59
N VAL A 317 -15.61 13.74 16.70
CA VAL A 317 -14.30 14.00 16.08
C VAL A 317 -13.78 15.34 16.57
N TRP A 318 -12.49 15.38 16.89
CA TRP A 318 -11.77 16.59 17.28
C TRP A 318 -10.52 16.74 16.44
N GLY A 319 -10.07 17.97 16.21
CA GLY A 319 -8.83 18.25 15.51
C GLY A 319 -8.09 19.46 16.04
N TRP A 320 -6.80 19.56 15.72
CA TRP A 320 -5.93 20.69 16.05
C TRP A 320 -4.73 20.75 15.10
N GLY A 321 -3.97 21.85 15.14
CA GLY A 321 -2.88 22.17 14.23
C GLY A 321 -3.28 23.20 13.18
N GLN A 322 -2.71 23.08 11.99
CA GLN A 322 -2.98 23.94 10.84
C GLN A 322 -4.46 23.88 10.42
N ASN A 323 -5.03 25.02 10.00
CA ASN A 323 -6.44 25.12 9.60
C ASN A 323 -6.68 26.11 8.44
N ASP A 324 -5.65 26.55 7.73
CA ASP A 324 -5.76 27.54 6.66
C ASP A 324 -6.71 27.14 5.51
N LYS A 325 -6.95 25.84 5.34
CA LYS A 325 -7.89 25.26 4.36
C LYS A 325 -9.21 24.80 4.97
N GLY A 326 -9.39 25.00 6.28
CA GLY A 326 -10.55 24.50 7.02
C GLY A 326 -10.48 23.02 7.38
N GLN A 327 -9.29 22.40 7.32
CA GLN A 327 -9.05 20.97 7.58
C GLN A 327 -9.44 20.49 9.00
N LEU A 328 -9.66 21.42 9.94
CA LEU A 328 -10.21 21.10 11.26
C LEU A 328 -11.74 21.06 11.32
N GLY A 329 -12.43 21.50 10.26
CA GLY A 329 -13.88 21.37 10.13
C GLY A 329 -14.69 22.17 11.16
N ASP A 330 -14.09 23.22 11.73
CA ASP A 330 -14.65 24.01 12.83
C ASP A 330 -15.36 25.29 12.37
N SER A 331 -15.66 25.39 11.06
CA SER A 331 -16.20 26.58 10.39
C SER A 331 -15.26 27.79 10.35
N THR A 332 -13.97 27.60 10.63
CA THR A 332 -12.97 28.66 10.57
C THR A 332 -11.78 28.28 9.69
N THR A 333 -10.88 29.23 9.47
CA THR A 333 -9.55 28.99 8.89
C THR A 333 -8.42 29.26 9.88
N VAL A 334 -8.74 29.26 11.18
CA VAL A 334 -7.82 29.65 12.25
C VAL A 334 -7.13 28.43 12.82
N GLU A 335 -5.80 28.46 12.90
CA GLU A 335 -5.01 27.39 13.54
C GLU A 335 -5.46 27.15 15.00
N ARG A 336 -5.36 25.90 15.44
CA ARG A 336 -5.79 25.51 16.79
C ARG A 336 -4.64 24.85 17.53
N ARG A 337 -4.16 25.49 18.58
CA ARG A 337 -3.11 24.94 19.47
C ARG A 337 -3.66 24.04 20.58
N TYR A 338 -4.96 23.74 20.52
CA TYR A 338 -5.67 22.81 21.38
C TYR A 338 -6.78 22.14 20.56
N PRO A 339 -7.24 20.94 20.92
CA PRO A 339 -8.32 20.26 20.22
C PRO A 339 -9.60 21.10 20.16
N VAL A 340 -10.18 21.20 18.96
CA VAL A 340 -11.51 21.74 18.71
C VAL A 340 -12.41 20.64 18.15
N GLN A 341 -13.68 20.64 18.54
CA GLN A 341 -14.63 19.65 18.04
C GLN A 341 -15.13 20.01 16.63
N VAL A 342 -15.18 19.01 15.74
CA VAL A 342 -15.63 19.17 14.35
C VAL A 342 -17.13 19.49 14.31
N LYS A 343 -17.50 20.50 13.51
CA LYS A 343 -18.89 20.92 13.33
C LYS A 343 -19.67 19.94 12.45
N GLY A 344 -20.99 19.98 12.55
CA GLY A 344 -21.84 19.30 11.59
C GLY A 344 -21.88 20.01 10.24
N SER A 345 -22.68 19.48 9.31
CA SER A 345 -22.86 20.06 7.99
C SER A 345 -23.32 21.51 8.04
N ASN A 346 -22.72 22.37 7.21
CA ASN A 346 -23.00 23.81 7.15
C ASN A 346 -22.83 24.52 8.51
N GLY A 347 -22.01 23.98 9.42
CA GLY A 347 -21.76 24.54 10.74
C GLY A 347 -22.86 24.26 11.77
N VAL A 348 -23.91 23.51 11.40
CA VAL A 348 -25.03 23.20 12.30
C VAL A 348 -24.69 22.00 13.17
N GLY A 349 -24.69 22.21 14.49
CA GLY A 349 -24.39 21.15 15.46
C GLY A 349 -22.95 20.63 15.37
N LEU A 350 -22.76 19.38 15.77
CA LEU A 350 -21.46 18.71 15.87
C LEU A 350 -21.50 17.39 15.10
N LEU A 351 -20.41 17.06 14.42
CA LEU A 351 -20.27 15.76 13.75
C LEU A 351 -20.27 14.65 14.81
N ASN A 352 -21.07 13.61 14.58
CA ASN A 352 -21.30 12.52 15.51
C ASN A 352 -21.52 11.20 14.77
N ASN A 353 -21.59 10.09 15.54
CA ASN A 353 -21.74 8.73 15.03
C ASN A 353 -20.62 8.35 14.05
N VAL A 354 -19.42 8.88 14.25
CA VAL A 354 -18.24 8.55 13.44
C VAL A 354 -17.61 7.26 13.95
N ILE A 355 -17.17 6.42 13.02
CA ILE A 355 -16.51 5.13 13.29
C ILE A 355 -15.09 5.05 12.73
N ALA A 356 -14.73 5.89 11.75
CA ALA A 356 -13.37 6.02 11.26
C ALA A 356 -13.09 7.45 10.79
N ILE A 357 -11.82 7.83 10.82
CA ILE A 357 -11.28 9.13 10.38
C ILE A 357 -10.01 8.90 9.56
N SER A 358 -9.70 9.81 8.63
CA SER A 358 -8.40 9.83 7.95
C SER A 358 -8.04 11.25 7.50
N GLY A 359 -6.78 11.65 7.69
CA GLY A 359 -6.24 12.97 7.36
C GLY A 359 -5.33 12.94 6.13
N GLY A 360 -5.75 13.61 5.06
CA GLY A 360 -4.91 13.85 3.89
C GLY A 360 -3.95 15.02 4.10
N SER A 361 -3.47 15.68 3.03
CA SER A 361 -2.50 16.78 3.18
C SER A 361 -3.05 17.94 4.02
N ASN A 362 -4.13 18.52 3.52
CA ASN A 362 -4.83 19.67 4.07
C ASN A 362 -6.35 19.45 4.03
N TYR A 363 -6.78 18.19 4.12
CA TYR A 363 -8.20 17.81 4.10
C TYR A 363 -8.42 16.56 4.95
N SER A 364 -9.68 16.31 5.29
CA SER A 364 -10.09 15.32 6.28
C SER A 364 -11.27 14.50 5.80
N LEU A 365 -11.30 13.23 6.19
CA LEU A 365 -12.40 12.29 5.96
C LEU A 365 -12.96 11.76 7.28
N ALA A 366 -14.26 11.50 7.30
CA ALA A 366 -14.93 10.75 8.36
C ALA A 366 -15.94 9.75 7.77
N LEU A 367 -15.93 8.53 8.29
CA LEU A 367 -16.92 7.49 8.02
C LEU A 367 -17.87 7.41 9.21
N LYS A 368 -19.17 7.55 8.95
CA LYS A 368 -20.21 7.38 9.95
C LYS A 368 -20.69 5.93 10.03
N SER A 369 -21.28 5.56 11.16
CA SER A 369 -21.84 4.22 11.41
C SER A 369 -22.99 3.84 10.49
N ASP A 370 -23.60 4.81 9.81
CA ASP A 370 -24.62 4.62 8.77
C ASP A 370 -24.03 4.34 7.37
N GLY A 371 -22.71 4.18 7.27
CA GLY A 371 -21.99 3.91 6.02
C GLY A 371 -21.77 5.14 5.14
N THR A 372 -22.15 6.35 5.59
CA THR A 372 -21.92 7.59 4.84
C THR A 372 -20.52 8.16 5.07
N VAL A 373 -19.96 8.76 4.02
CA VAL A 373 -18.64 9.42 4.07
C VAL A 373 -18.79 10.93 4.00
N TRP A 374 -18.02 11.61 4.84
CA TRP A 374 -17.99 13.06 4.98
C TRP A 374 -16.56 13.57 4.82
N SER A 375 -16.41 14.72 4.17
CA SER A 375 -15.12 15.30 3.84
C SER A 375 -15.11 16.83 4.05
N TRP A 376 -13.96 17.39 4.41
CA TRP A 376 -13.76 18.84 4.54
C TRP A 376 -12.29 19.23 4.39
N GLY A 377 -12.00 20.52 4.21
CA GLY A 377 -10.66 21.05 3.98
C GLY A 377 -10.41 21.48 2.52
N GLU A 378 -9.17 21.33 2.07
CA GLU A 378 -8.70 21.61 0.71
C GLU A 378 -9.41 20.74 -0.34
N ASN A 379 -9.69 21.30 -1.53
CA ASN A 379 -10.44 20.60 -2.58
C ASN A 379 -10.00 20.94 -4.02
N SER A 380 -8.83 21.56 -4.21
CA SER A 380 -8.36 21.98 -5.54
C SER A 380 -8.26 20.85 -6.57
N MET A 381 -8.11 19.60 -6.12
CA MET A 381 -8.07 18.39 -6.96
C MET A 381 -9.33 17.55 -6.85
N GLY A 382 -10.40 18.04 -6.20
CA GLY A 382 -11.63 17.27 -6.01
C GLY A 382 -11.54 16.19 -4.92
N GLN A 383 -10.53 16.25 -4.04
CA GLN A 383 -10.31 15.27 -2.95
C GLN A 383 -11.44 15.20 -1.93
N LEU A 384 -12.40 16.13 -1.95
CA LEU A 384 -13.60 16.03 -1.12
C LEU A 384 -14.70 15.19 -1.76
N GLY A 385 -14.65 14.92 -3.07
CA GLY A 385 -15.62 14.07 -3.76
C GLY A 385 -17.06 14.58 -3.74
N ASP A 386 -17.26 15.89 -3.51
CA ASP A 386 -18.58 16.51 -3.34
C ASP A 386 -19.20 17.02 -4.66
N GLY A 387 -18.54 16.74 -5.80
CA GLY A 387 -18.91 17.24 -7.12
C GLY A 387 -18.38 18.65 -7.41
N THR A 388 -17.53 19.21 -6.55
CA THR A 388 -16.92 20.53 -6.71
C THR A 388 -15.40 20.46 -6.52
N THR A 389 -14.70 21.56 -6.80
CA THR A 389 -13.28 21.76 -6.47
C THR A 389 -13.08 22.89 -5.45
N LEU A 390 -14.14 23.21 -4.70
CA LEU A 390 -14.12 24.29 -3.70
C LEU A 390 -13.89 23.70 -2.31
N GLY A 391 -12.92 24.27 -1.58
CA GLY A 391 -12.64 23.87 -0.20
C GLY A 391 -13.84 24.06 0.72
N LYS A 392 -13.91 23.28 1.80
CA LYS A 392 -15.03 23.28 2.76
C LYS A 392 -14.52 23.45 4.17
N LEU A 393 -15.06 24.43 4.90
CA LEU A 393 -14.71 24.67 6.30
C LEU A 393 -15.48 23.77 7.28
N THR A 394 -16.40 22.96 6.77
CA THR A 394 -17.25 22.05 7.55
C THR A 394 -17.49 20.75 6.77
N PRO A 395 -17.74 19.62 7.46
CA PRO A 395 -18.04 18.35 6.81
C PRO A 395 -19.16 18.47 5.76
N THR A 396 -18.86 17.98 4.56
CA THR A 396 -19.78 17.84 3.44
C THR A 396 -19.84 16.38 3.02
N GLN A 397 -21.03 15.88 2.68
CA GLN A 397 -21.20 14.47 2.33
C GLN A 397 -20.65 14.18 0.93
N VAL A 398 -19.88 13.10 0.80
CA VAL A 398 -19.27 12.65 -0.46
C VAL A 398 -20.35 12.14 -1.42
N LYS A 399 -20.26 12.52 -2.70
CA LYS A 399 -21.20 12.08 -3.74
C LYS A 399 -21.04 10.60 -4.05
N ALA A 400 -22.12 9.97 -4.51
CA ALA A 400 -22.00 8.65 -5.12
C ALA A 400 -21.37 8.73 -6.51
N ILE A 401 -21.00 7.58 -7.05
CA ILE A 401 -20.58 7.43 -8.45
C ILE A 401 -21.63 8.07 -9.38
N GLY A 402 -21.19 8.95 -10.27
CA GLY A 402 -22.07 9.70 -11.18
C GLY A 402 -22.74 10.95 -10.58
N GLY A 403 -22.51 11.28 -9.30
CA GLY A 403 -22.80 12.60 -8.73
C GLY A 403 -24.25 12.89 -8.34
N LYS A 404 -25.19 11.96 -8.58
CA LYS A 404 -26.64 12.19 -8.39
C LYS A 404 -27.14 11.93 -6.96
N SER A 405 -26.41 11.16 -6.17
CA SER A 405 -26.73 10.82 -4.78
C SER A 405 -25.47 10.90 -3.91
N PHE A 406 -25.51 10.34 -2.70
CA PHE A 406 -24.37 10.32 -1.78
C PHE A 406 -23.84 8.90 -1.58
N LEU A 407 -22.53 8.83 -1.36
CA LEU A 407 -21.86 7.57 -1.08
C LEU A 407 -22.36 6.98 0.24
N ASN A 408 -22.62 5.68 0.22
CA ASN A 408 -23.18 4.89 1.32
C ASN A 408 -22.59 3.48 1.29
N ASP A 409 -22.94 2.64 2.26
CA ASP A 409 -22.45 1.27 2.42
C ASP A 409 -20.91 1.16 2.46
N VAL A 410 -20.25 2.24 2.90
CA VAL A 410 -18.80 2.28 3.08
C VAL A 410 -18.43 1.64 4.41
N ILE A 411 -17.41 0.80 4.38
CA ILE A 411 -16.87 0.08 5.53
C ILE A 411 -15.46 0.54 5.92
N LYS A 412 -14.70 1.12 4.99
CA LYS A 412 -13.36 1.70 5.26
C LYS A 412 -13.13 2.93 4.39
N ILE A 413 -12.32 3.85 4.91
CA ILE A 413 -11.86 5.06 4.22
C ILE A 413 -10.36 5.22 4.43
N ASP A 414 -9.69 5.83 3.47
CA ASP A 414 -8.33 6.33 3.66
C ASP A 414 -8.06 7.56 2.78
N ALA A 415 -7.15 8.42 3.24
CA ALA A 415 -6.82 9.71 2.65
C ALA A 415 -5.34 9.77 2.28
N GLY A 416 -5.06 9.91 0.99
CA GLY A 416 -3.74 10.22 0.47
C GLY A 416 -3.44 11.72 0.52
N ASN A 417 -2.38 12.16 -0.15
CA ASN A 417 -1.98 13.57 -0.17
C ASN A 417 -3.11 14.47 -0.70
N SER A 418 -3.61 14.15 -1.90
CA SER A 418 -4.64 14.93 -2.59
C SER A 418 -5.70 14.04 -3.26
N HIS A 419 -5.85 12.80 -2.79
CA HIS A 419 -6.84 11.84 -3.28
C HIS A 419 -7.34 10.97 -2.13
N SER A 420 -8.51 10.38 -2.28
CA SER A 420 -9.15 9.55 -1.26
C SER A 420 -9.56 8.20 -1.83
N ILE A 421 -9.66 7.21 -0.96
CA ILE A 421 -10.16 5.87 -1.26
C ILE A 421 -11.21 5.45 -0.23
N ALA A 422 -12.22 4.72 -0.69
CA ALA A 422 -13.23 4.09 0.13
C ALA A 422 -13.48 2.66 -0.31
N LEU A 423 -13.83 1.82 0.65
CA LEU A 423 -14.20 0.44 0.46
C LEU A 423 -15.67 0.25 0.82
N THR A 424 -16.44 -0.34 -0.08
CA THR A 424 -17.80 -0.81 0.18
C THR A 424 -17.82 -2.34 0.28
N SER A 425 -18.98 -2.93 0.54
CA SER A 425 -19.15 -4.40 0.49
C SER A 425 -18.97 -5.02 -0.90
N SER A 426 -18.74 -4.23 -1.96
CA SER A 426 -18.60 -4.75 -3.33
C SER A 426 -17.58 -4.04 -4.21
N SER A 427 -17.00 -2.92 -3.78
CA SER A 427 -16.18 -2.08 -4.67
C SER A 427 -15.19 -1.21 -3.91
N PHE A 428 -14.04 -1.00 -4.56
CA PHE A 428 -13.08 0.05 -4.24
C PHE A 428 -13.44 1.30 -5.04
N ILE A 429 -13.45 2.44 -4.35
CA ILE A 429 -13.92 3.71 -4.87
C ILE A 429 -12.85 4.77 -4.60
N THR A 430 -12.47 5.56 -5.59
CA THR A 430 -11.43 6.60 -5.48
C THR A 430 -11.93 7.94 -6.00
N TRP A 431 -11.35 9.05 -5.51
CA TRP A 431 -11.56 10.40 -6.05
C TRP A 431 -10.39 11.32 -5.66
N GLY A 432 -10.32 12.51 -6.24
CA GLY A 432 -9.24 13.47 -6.07
C GLY A 432 -8.21 13.43 -7.19
N ASN A 433 -6.96 13.75 -6.86
CA ASN A 433 -5.83 13.80 -7.78
C ASN A 433 -5.60 12.46 -8.49
N ASN A 434 -5.25 12.53 -9.77
CA ASN A 434 -4.93 11.41 -10.64
C ASN A 434 -3.72 11.70 -11.56
N THR A 435 -2.89 12.72 -11.27
CA THR A 435 -1.72 13.07 -12.09
C THR A 435 -0.76 11.91 -12.29
N GLU A 436 -0.66 11.03 -11.30
CA GLU A 436 0.21 9.84 -11.32
C GLU A 436 -0.59 8.54 -11.53
N GLY A 437 -1.90 8.63 -11.75
CA GLY A 437 -2.78 7.48 -11.87
C GLY A 437 -3.37 6.98 -10.55
N GLN A 438 -3.34 7.77 -9.48
CA GLN A 438 -3.77 7.40 -8.12
C GLN A 438 -5.22 6.87 -8.03
N LEU A 439 -6.08 7.15 -9.02
CA LEU A 439 -7.46 6.64 -9.03
C LEU A 439 -7.58 5.19 -9.51
N GLY A 440 -6.59 4.66 -10.22
CA GLY A 440 -6.54 3.24 -10.60
C GLY A 440 -7.65 2.79 -11.55
N ASN A 441 -8.22 3.72 -12.32
CA ASN A 441 -9.41 3.48 -13.16
C ASN A 441 -9.12 3.52 -14.67
N ASP A 442 -7.85 3.38 -15.09
CA ASP A 442 -7.40 3.53 -16.49
C ASP A 442 -7.67 4.90 -17.12
N SER A 443 -8.05 5.90 -16.31
CA SER A 443 -8.29 7.24 -16.81
C SER A 443 -6.98 8.02 -16.97
N LEU A 444 -6.94 8.87 -17.98
CA LEU A 444 -5.90 9.89 -18.19
C LEU A 444 -6.32 11.27 -17.69
N ILE A 445 -7.54 11.40 -17.14
CA ILE A 445 -8.02 12.65 -16.56
C ILE A 445 -7.24 12.89 -15.27
N SER A 446 -6.67 14.09 -15.09
CA SER A 446 -5.74 14.41 -14.02
C SER A 446 -6.35 14.47 -12.61
N TYR A 447 -7.68 14.48 -12.49
CA TYR A 447 -8.37 14.38 -11.21
C TYR A 447 -9.84 13.99 -11.40
N SER A 448 -10.53 13.62 -10.32
CA SER A 448 -11.99 13.45 -10.29
C SER A 448 -12.58 14.06 -9.03
N ASN A 449 -13.50 15.00 -9.16
CA ASN A 449 -14.25 15.59 -8.04
C ASN A 449 -15.52 14.81 -7.66
N ILE A 450 -15.78 13.71 -8.35
CA ILE A 450 -16.84 12.75 -8.04
C ILE A 450 -16.19 11.37 -7.91
N PRO A 451 -16.64 10.51 -6.98
CA PRO A 451 -16.12 9.16 -6.87
C PRO A 451 -16.24 8.31 -8.14
N VAL A 452 -15.19 7.55 -8.41
CA VAL A 452 -15.05 6.61 -9.51
C VAL A 452 -14.71 5.23 -8.98
N THR A 453 -15.10 4.19 -9.71
CA THR A 453 -14.73 2.81 -9.36
C THR A 453 -13.30 2.53 -9.81
N VAL A 454 -12.50 1.94 -8.93
CA VAL A 454 -11.16 1.41 -9.30
C VAL A 454 -11.36 0.28 -10.31
N LEU A 455 -10.50 0.23 -11.33
CA LEU A 455 -10.49 -0.88 -12.28
C LEU A 455 -10.13 -2.15 -11.50
N GLN A 456 -11.09 -3.07 -11.38
CA GLN A 456 -10.84 -4.35 -10.73
C GLN A 456 -9.71 -5.07 -11.48
N PRO A 457 -8.67 -5.55 -10.79
CA PRO A 457 -7.64 -6.30 -11.45
C PRO A 457 -8.24 -7.60 -11.99
N SER A 458 -8.25 -7.72 -13.30
CA SER A 458 -8.25 -9.04 -13.92
C SER A 458 -6.89 -9.66 -13.63
N ILE A 459 -6.85 -10.80 -12.93
CA ILE A 459 -5.64 -11.63 -12.82
C ILE A 459 -5.04 -11.68 -14.23
N ARG A 460 -3.83 -11.14 -14.41
CA ARG A 460 -3.15 -11.28 -15.69
C ARG A 460 -2.88 -12.76 -15.85
N GLN A 461 -3.68 -13.43 -16.70
CA GLN A 461 -3.45 -14.82 -17.11
C GLN A 461 -2.09 -15.00 -17.80
N ASP A 462 -1.44 -13.87 -18.08
CA ASP A 462 -0.14 -13.74 -18.70
C ASP A 462 1.03 -13.91 -17.72
N TYR A 463 0.82 -14.20 -16.43
CA TYR A 463 1.93 -14.30 -15.46
C TYR A 463 1.84 -15.57 -14.61
N GLU A 464 2.93 -16.35 -14.52
CA GLU A 464 3.10 -17.45 -13.56
C GLU A 464 4.21 -17.12 -12.57
N TYR A 465 3.97 -17.32 -11.28
CA TYR A 465 4.94 -17.06 -10.22
C TYR A 465 5.43 -18.40 -9.63
N ILE A 466 6.75 -18.57 -9.56
CA ILE A 466 7.39 -19.79 -9.08
C ILE A 466 8.11 -19.48 -7.77
N TYR A 467 7.83 -20.27 -6.73
CA TYR A 467 8.39 -20.12 -5.39
C TYR A 467 9.24 -21.34 -5.00
N ASP A 468 10.26 -21.15 -4.17
CA ASP A 468 11.00 -22.27 -3.55
C ASP A 468 10.29 -22.80 -2.29
N SER A 469 10.88 -23.83 -1.66
CA SER A 469 10.37 -24.44 -0.43
C SER A 469 10.41 -23.52 0.81
N ALA A 470 11.08 -22.37 0.71
CA ALA A 470 11.10 -21.32 1.72
C ALA A 470 10.17 -20.15 1.33
N ASN A 471 9.29 -20.34 0.34
CA ASN A 471 8.37 -19.33 -0.22
C ASN A 471 9.06 -18.10 -0.83
N ARG A 472 10.31 -18.20 -1.26
CA ARG A 472 10.98 -17.09 -1.97
C ARG A 472 10.63 -17.15 -3.45
N LEU A 473 10.31 -16.01 -4.05
CA LEU A 473 9.98 -15.93 -5.47
C LEU A 473 11.22 -16.22 -6.32
N THR A 474 11.30 -17.38 -6.94
CA THR A 474 12.46 -17.81 -7.74
C THR A 474 12.33 -17.51 -9.22
N ALA A 475 11.10 -17.42 -9.74
CA ALA A 475 10.90 -16.96 -11.11
C ALA A 475 9.52 -16.33 -11.34
N ILE A 476 9.45 -15.45 -12.34
CA ILE A 476 8.20 -14.98 -12.95
C ILE A 476 8.23 -15.40 -14.41
N ILE A 477 7.19 -16.09 -14.88
CA ILE A 477 6.94 -16.33 -16.30
C ILE A 477 5.92 -15.29 -16.78
N ILE A 478 6.16 -14.68 -17.93
CA ILE A 478 5.34 -13.65 -18.53
C ILE A 478 4.94 -14.09 -19.94
N HIS A 479 3.69 -14.49 -20.15
CA HIS A 479 3.12 -14.81 -21.45
C HIS A 479 2.67 -13.54 -22.18
N LYS A 480 3.34 -13.18 -23.27
CA LYS A 480 2.91 -12.15 -24.22
C LYS A 480 2.54 -12.79 -25.55
N GLY A 481 1.26 -13.12 -25.71
CA GLY A 481 0.78 -13.82 -26.90
C GLY A 481 1.35 -15.25 -26.97
N ASN A 482 2.20 -15.52 -27.97
CA ASN A 482 2.84 -16.84 -28.15
C ASN A 482 4.24 -16.91 -27.54
N ILE A 483 4.74 -15.82 -26.95
CA ILE A 483 6.10 -15.74 -26.40
C ILE A 483 5.99 -15.66 -24.89
N SER A 484 6.77 -16.48 -24.19
CA SER A 484 6.86 -16.40 -22.74
C SER A 484 8.24 -15.84 -22.35
N TYR A 485 8.30 -15.06 -21.28
CA TYR A 485 9.56 -14.56 -20.73
C TYR A 485 9.70 -15.05 -19.30
N ARG A 486 10.79 -15.72 -18.97
CA ARG A 486 11.09 -16.15 -17.61
C ARG A 486 12.12 -15.22 -17.02
N ARG A 487 11.79 -14.60 -15.89
CA ARG A 487 12.73 -13.84 -15.07
C ARG A 487 13.07 -14.66 -13.84
N ASP A 488 14.31 -15.12 -13.74
CA ASP A 488 14.81 -15.87 -12.59
C ASP A 488 15.42 -14.92 -11.55
N PHE A 489 15.15 -15.19 -10.28
CA PHE A 489 15.66 -14.44 -9.13
C PHE A 489 16.61 -15.33 -8.33
N VAL A 490 17.83 -14.83 -8.09
CA VAL A 490 18.87 -15.57 -7.36
C VAL A 490 19.09 -14.89 -6.01
N TYR A 491 19.03 -15.66 -4.92
CA TYR A 491 19.23 -15.16 -3.56
C TYR A 491 20.49 -15.74 -2.92
N ASP A 492 21.08 -15.03 -1.97
CA ASP A 492 22.12 -15.56 -1.09
C ASP A 492 21.51 -16.46 0.03
N SER A 493 22.38 -17.01 0.88
CA SER A 493 21.99 -17.85 2.01
C SER A 493 21.20 -17.11 3.09
N ASN A 494 21.27 -15.78 3.12
CA ASN A 494 20.58 -14.92 4.06
C ASN A 494 19.24 -14.39 3.49
N GLY A 495 18.92 -14.74 2.24
CA GLY A 495 17.71 -14.32 1.55
C GLY A 495 17.81 -12.99 0.81
N ASN A 496 19.01 -12.41 0.66
CA ASN A 496 19.21 -11.19 -0.11
C ASN A 496 19.23 -11.51 -1.61
N LEU A 497 18.54 -10.70 -2.42
CA LEU A 497 18.53 -10.87 -3.88
C LEU A 497 19.90 -10.48 -4.47
N LEU A 498 20.57 -11.42 -5.11
CA LEU A 498 21.86 -11.24 -5.78
C LEU A 498 21.71 -10.78 -7.23
N SER A 499 20.73 -11.33 -7.96
CA SER A 499 20.48 -10.93 -9.35
C SER A 499 19.08 -11.32 -9.83
N ALA A 500 18.59 -10.64 -10.87
CA ALA A 500 17.37 -10.99 -11.58
C ALA A 500 17.65 -11.03 -13.09
N ILE A 501 17.52 -12.21 -13.71
CA ILE A 501 17.90 -12.44 -15.11
C ILE A 501 16.65 -12.78 -15.91
N THR A 502 16.37 -12.00 -16.96
CA THR A 502 15.24 -12.27 -17.87
C THR A 502 15.72 -13.02 -19.10
N LYS A 503 15.01 -14.09 -19.46
CA LYS A 503 15.22 -14.88 -20.67
C LYS A 503 13.89 -15.09 -21.36
N GLU A 504 13.90 -15.09 -22.68
CA GLU A 504 12.77 -15.62 -23.44
C GLU A 504 12.71 -17.14 -23.23
N ILE A 505 11.53 -17.67 -22.93
CA ILE A 505 11.27 -19.11 -22.84
C ILE A 505 10.20 -19.46 -23.87
N LYS A 506 10.50 -20.44 -24.72
CA LYS A 506 9.57 -20.95 -25.73
C LYS A 506 8.74 -22.10 -25.20
#